data_AF-A0A6N7ZQZ8-F1
#
_entry.id   AF-A0A6N7ZQZ8-F1
#
_cell.length_a   1.000
_cell.length_b   1.000
_cell.length_c   1.000
_cell.angle_alpha   90.00
_cell.angle_beta   90.00
_cell.angle_gamma   90.00
#
_symmetry.space_group_name_H-M   'P 1'
#
loop_
_entity.id
_entity.type
_entity.pdbx_description
1 polymer ?
#
loop_
_entity_poly.entity_id
_entity_poly.type
_entity_poly.pdbx_seq_one_letter_code
_entity_poly.pdbx_strand_id
1 'polypeptide(L)'
;MTPFSLLLQISGLSQREAAAFLGASFSSIDKMARGVRTTPDGILADMRDLIDRQAEAAEQALDVIDQRVQPQDEIEIGYPADDHEAQSLGWPCVGAWRGMAARVVAEAPCP
;
A
#
# COMPACT_ATOMS: atom_id res chain seq x y z
N MET A 1 10.58 -14.85 9.22
CA MET A 1 10.02 -13.54 8.86
C MET A 1 11.18 -12.67 8.40
N THR A 2 11.14 -12.14 7.18
CA THR A 2 12.19 -11.28 6.61
C THR A 2 11.76 -9.82 6.61
N PRO A 3 12.69 -8.84 6.58
CA PRO A 3 12.34 -7.44 6.37
C PRO A 3 11.45 -7.24 5.14
N PHE A 4 11.77 -7.90 4.03
CA PHE A 4 10.96 -7.84 2.82
C PHE A 4 9.53 -8.35 3.02
N SER A 5 9.34 -9.46 3.75
CA SER A 5 7.97 -9.95 4.05
C SER A 5 7.16 -8.99 4.92
N LEU A 6 7.82 -8.25 5.82
CA LEU A 6 7.15 -7.21 6.62
C LEU A 6 6.74 -6.03 5.74
N LEU A 7 7.61 -5.60 4.82
CA LEU A 7 7.31 -4.53 3.87
C LEU A 7 6.10 -4.87 2.98
N LEU A 8 6.03 -6.10 2.46
CA LEU A 8 4.87 -6.57 1.69
C LEU A 8 3.57 -6.47 2.49
N GLN A 9 3.62 -6.88 3.76
CA GLN A 9 2.45 -6.90 4.63
C GLN A 9 1.93 -5.48 4.90
N ILE A 10 2.82 -4.56 5.26
CA ILE A 10 2.42 -3.17 5.56
C ILE A 10 2.03 -2.38 4.30
N SER A 11 2.60 -2.71 3.15
CA SER A 11 2.23 -2.08 1.88
C SER A 11 0.93 -2.65 1.28
N GLY A 12 0.35 -3.70 1.89
CA GLY A 12 -0.86 -4.36 1.42
C GLY A 12 -0.67 -5.24 0.18
N LEU A 13 0.58 -5.53 -0.22
CA LEU A 13 0.87 -6.27 -1.45
C LEU A 13 0.89 -7.78 -1.22
N SER A 14 0.17 -8.50 -2.07
CA SER A 14 0.43 -9.93 -2.28
C SER A 14 1.76 -10.14 -3.00
N GLN A 15 2.32 -11.35 -2.94
CA GLN A 15 3.54 -11.68 -3.69
C GLN A 15 3.36 -11.53 -5.21
N ARG A 16 2.14 -11.69 -5.73
CA ARG A 16 1.86 -11.51 -7.16
C ARG A 16 1.87 -10.03 -7.55
N GLU A 17 1.22 -9.19 -6.76
CA GLU A 17 1.22 -7.74 -6.98
C GLU A 17 2.64 -7.18 -6.82
N ALA A 18 3.39 -7.65 -5.82
CA ALA A 18 4.79 -7.26 -5.63
C ALA A 18 5.68 -7.68 -6.81
N ALA A 19 5.46 -8.87 -7.38
CA ALA A 19 6.16 -9.30 -8.59
C ALA A 19 5.90 -8.34 -9.76
N ALA A 20 4.65 -7.94 -9.97
CA ALA A 20 4.27 -6.98 -11.00
C ALA A 20 4.85 -5.59 -10.75
N PHE A 21 4.71 -5.06 -9.53
CA PHE A 21 5.20 -3.74 -9.13
C PHE A 21 6.73 -3.62 -9.25
N LEU A 22 7.46 -4.61 -8.74
CA LEU A 22 8.93 -4.60 -8.70
C LEU A 22 9.59 -5.10 -10.01
N GLY A 23 8.80 -5.47 -11.02
CA GLY A 23 9.31 -6.06 -12.26
C GLY A 23 10.11 -7.36 -12.05
N ALA A 24 9.82 -8.10 -10.98
CA ALA A 24 10.55 -9.30 -10.58
C ALA A 24 9.70 -10.56 -10.76
N SER A 25 10.34 -11.71 -11.00
CA SER A 25 9.59 -12.96 -11.10
C SER A 25 8.96 -13.37 -9.77
N PHE A 26 7.77 -13.97 -9.80
CA PHE A 26 7.10 -14.51 -8.61
C PHE A 26 8.01 -15.43 -7.78
N SER A 27 8.81 -16.28 -8.45
CA SER A 27 9.79 -17.14 -7.76
C SER A 27 10.88 -16.35 -7.04
N SER A 28 11.32 -15.21 -7.58
CA SER A 28 12.28 -14.34 -6.89
C SER A 28 11.64 -13.70 -5.65
N ILE A 29 10.41 -13.21 -5.77
CA ILE A 29 9.64 -12.65 -4.66
C ILE A 29 9.46 -13.69 -3.54
N ASP A 30 9.04 -14.92 -3.85
CA ASP A 30 8.87 -16.00 -2.87
C ASP A 30 10.19 -16.28 -2.12
N LYS A 31 11.30 -16.43 -2.85
CA LYS A 31 12.62 -16.68 -2.25
C LYS A 31 13.06 -15.55 -1.33
N MET A 32 12.79 -14.29 -1.70
CA MET A 32 13.10 -13.13 -0.85
C MET A 32 12.21 -13.08 0.38
N ALA A 33 10.90 -13.28 0.22
CA ALA A 33 9.94 -13.28 1.33
C ALA A 33 10.28 -14.36 2.37
N ARG A 34 10.70 -15.56 1.92
CA ARG A 34 11.11 -16.69 2.77
C ARG A 34 12.52 -16.57 3.33
N GLY A 35 13.33 -15.61 2.87
CA GLY A 35 14.72 -15.43 3.29
C GLY A 35 15.70 -16.43 2.69
N VAL A 36 15.28 -17.16 1.66
CA VAL A 36 16.15 -18.04 0.86
C VAL A 36 17.10 -17.21 -0.01
N ARG A 37 16.68 -16.01 -0.42
CA ARG A 37 17.47 -15.06 -1.21
C ARG A 37 17.52 -13.72 -0.49
N THR A 38 18.71 -13.13 -0.39
CA THR A 38 18.86 -11.74 0.07
C THR A 38 18.11 -10.79 -0.85
N THR A 39 17.31 -9.91 -0.27
CA THR A 39 16.60 -8.88 -1.02
C THR A 39 17.59 -7.79 -1.46
N PRO A 40 17.68 -7.46 -2.75
CA PRO A 40 18.50 -6.36 -3.23
C PRO A 40 18.08 -5.02 -2.60
N ASP A 41 19.06 -4.15 -2.34
CA ASP A 41 18.78 -2.84 -1.72
C ASP A 41 17.83 -1.97 -2.55
N GLY A 42 17.93 -2.03 -3.88
CA GLY A 42 16.99 -1.32 -4.77
C GLY A 42 15.54 -1.76 -4.59
N ILE A 43 15.29 -3.06 -4.42
CA ILE A 43 13.93 -3.57 -4.14
C ILE A 43 13.43 -3.09 -2.78
N LEU A 44 14.30 -3.03 -1.77
CA LEU A 44 13.92 -2.47 -0.47
C LEU A 44 13.64 -0.97 -0.55
N ALA A 45 14.37 -0.23 -1.39
CA ALA A 45 14.12 1.18 -1.65
C ALA A 45 12.75 1.37 -2.33
N ASP A 46 12.47 0.65 -3.43
CA ASP A 46 11.18 0.75 -4.14
C ASP A 46 9.98 0.44 -3.24
N MET A 47 10.13 -0.52 -2.32
CA MET A 47 9.09 -0.83 -1.33
C MET A 47 8.88 0.29 -0.31
N ARG A 48 9.97 0.94 0.14
CA ARG A 48 9.89 2.08 1.06
C ARG A 48 9.24 3.27 0.38
N ASP A 49 9.63 3.56 -0.86
CA ASP A 49 9.06 4.65 -1.65
C ASP A 49 7.55 4.46 -1.85
N LEU A 50 7.08 3.22 -2.07
CA LEU A 50 5.65 2.93 -2.12
C LEU A 50 4.95 3.23 -0.78
N ILE A 51 5.56 2.82 0.33
CA ILE A 51 5.02 3.01 1.68
C ILE A 51 4.98 4.49 2.05
N ASP A 52 5.99 5.26 1.68
CA ASP A 52 6.04 6.70 1.91
C ASP A 52 4.96 7.40 1.09
N ARG A 53 4.77 7.01 -0.18
CA ARG A 53 3.64 7.48 -1.00
C ARG A 53 2.27 7.14 -0.41
N GLN A 54 2.12 5.95 0.20
CA GLN A 54 0.90 5.58 0.92
C GLN A 54 0.67 6.45 2.15
N ALA A 55 1.74 6.79 2.87
CA ALA A 55 1.68 7.65 4.05
C ALA A 55 1.27 9.08 3.66
N GLU A 56 1.95 9.68 2.67
CA GLU A 56 1.66 11.03 2.19
C GLU A 56 0.22 11.16 1.68
N ALA A 57 -0.26 10.17 0.91
CA ALA A 57 -1.63 10.18 0.41
C ALA A 57 -2.67 10.01 1.54
N ALA A 58 -2.36 9.20 2.56
CA ALA A 58 -3.23 9.04 3.73
C ALA A 58 -3.30 10.34 4.55
N GLU A 59 -2.17 11.01 4.79
CA GLU A 59 -2.11 12.30 5.49
C GLU A 59 -2.95 13.36 4.76
N GLN A 60 -2.83 13.46 3.44
CA GLN A 60 -3.65 14.37 2.63
C GLN A 60 -5.15 14.06 2.73
N ALA A 61 -5.52 12.78 2.80
CA ALA A 61 -6.92 12.39 2.97
C ALA A 61 -7.45 12.75 4.36
N LEU A 62 -6.66 12.51 5.40
CA LEU A 62 -6.99 12.86 6.79
C LEU A 62 -7.11 14.38 6.97
N ASP A 63 -6.22 15.18 6.37
CA ASP A 63 -6.33 16.65 6.36
C ASP A 63 -7.67 17.13 5.77
N VAL A 64 -8.12 16.49 4.68
CA VAL A 64 -9.41 16.81 4.06
C VAL A 64 -10.58 16.41 4.96
N ILE A 65 -10.46 15.27 5.65
CA ILE A 65 -11.46 14.79 6.61
C ILE A 65 -11.56 15.78 7.78
N ASP A 66 -10.45 16.11 8.43
CA ASP A 66 -10.40 17.00 9.59
C ASP A 66 -10.95 18.41 9.29
N GLN A 67 -10.77 18.89 8.06
CA GLN A 67 -11.26 20.22 7.65
C GLN A 67 -12.75 20.26 7.33
N ARG A 68 -13.39 19.12 7.02
CA ARG A 68 -14.72 19.10 6.39
C ARG A 68 -15.74 18.24 7.10
N VAL A 69 -15.31 17.29 7.91
CA VAL A 69 -16.15 16.25 8.48
C VAL A 69 -16.31 16.50 9.97
N GLN A 70 -17.55 16.41 10.46
CA GLN A 70 -17.83 16.45 11.89
C GLN A 70 -17.85 15.03 12.47
N PRO A 71 -17.61 14.85 13.78
CA PRO A 71 -17.53 13.51 14.39
C PRO A 71 -18.76 12.61 14.19
N GLN A 72 -19.94 13.20 13.92
CA GLN A 72 -21.19 12.49 13.68
C GLN A 72 -21.46 12.14 12.20
N ASP A 73 -20.58 12.57 11.29
CA ASP A 73 -20.71 12.26 9.86
C ASP A 73 -20.14 10.86 9.57
N GLU A 74 -20.58 10.26 8.46
CA GLU A 74 -20.06 9.00 7.94
C GLU A 74 -19.13 9.28 6.75
N ILE A 75 -17.96 8.61 6.71
CA ILE A 75 -17.01 8.76 5.61
C ILE A 75 -17.10 7.54 4.69
N GLU A 76 -17.41 7.80 3.41
CA GLU A 76 -17.29 6.78 2.36
C GLU A 76 -15.96 6.97 1.61
N ILE A 77 -15.11 5.94 1.67
CA ILE A 77 -13.87 5.90 0.89
C ILE A 77 -14.11 5.04 -0.36
N GLY A 78 -14.09 5.67 -1.53
CA GLY A 78 -14.27 4.99 -2.82
C GLY A 78 -13.18 3.94 -3.05
N TYR A 79 -13.60 2.72 -3.37
CA TYR A 79 -12.71 1.56 -3.49
C TYR A 79 -12.52 1.13 -4.95
N PRO A 80 -11.28 1.02 -5.46
CA PRO A 80 -11.05 0.60 -6.84
C PRO A 80 -11.48 -0.85 -7.06
N ALA A 81 -12.31 -1.10 -8.07
CA ALA A 81 -12.88 -2.40 -8.39
C ALA A 81 -11.82 -3.41 -8.87
N ASP A 82 -10.77 -2.93 -9.55
CA ASP A 82 -9.67 -3.74 -10.06
C ASP A 82 -8.34 -2.95 -10.14
N ASP A 83 -7.27 -3.64 -10.54
CA ASP A 83 -5.94 -3.05 -10.67
C ASP A 83 -5.88 -1.98 -11.77
N HIS A 84 -6.73 -2.07 -12.80
CA HIS A 84 -6.77 -1.06 -13.86
C HIS A 84 -7.32 0.27 -13.32
N GLU A 85 -8.40 0.22 -12.52
CA GLU A 85 -8.91 1.40 -11.84
C GLU A 85 -7.90 1.96 -10.82
N ALA A 86 -7.26 1.10 -10.01
CA ALA A 86 -6.20 1.53 -9.09
C ALA A 86 -5.04 2.25 -9.81
N GLN A 87 -4.64 1.75 -10.98
CA GLN A 87 -3.61 2.37 -11.83
C GLN A 87 -4.04 3.73 -12.38
N SER A 88 -5.31 3.89 -12.74
CA SER A 88 -5.85 5.19 -13.16
C SER A 88 -5.80 6.23 -12.03
N LEU A 89 -5.82 5.78 -10.78
CA LEU A 89 -5.66 6.61 -9.57
C LEU A 89 -4.18 6.78 -9.15
N GLY A 90 -3.24 6.24 -9.92
CA GLY A 90 -1.80 6.37 -9.65
C GLY A 90 -1.20 5.29 -8.74
N TRP A 91 -1.97 4.25 -8.37
CA TRP A 91 -1.50 3.13 -7.57
C TRP A 91 -1.10 1.94 -8.44
N PRO A 92 -0.05 1.18 -8.10
CA PRO A 92 0.37 0.05 -8.93
C PRO A 92 -0.68 -1.09 -9.01
N CYS A 93 -1.47 -1.26 -7.95
CA CYS A 93 -2.54 -2.27 -7.84
C CYS A 93 -3.52 -1.91 -6.70
N VAL A 94 -4.60 -2.68 -6.57
CA VAL A 94 -5.58 -2.53 -5.49
C VAL A 94 -4.92 -2.74 -4.11
N GLY A 95 -4.01 -3.71 -3.96
CA GLY A 95 -3.28 -3.93 -2.71
C GLY A 95 -2.52 -2.70 -2.22
N ALA A 96 -1.87 -1.96 -3.12
CA ALA A 96 -1.20 -0.71 -2.79
C ALA A 96 -2.18 0.39 -2.38
N TRP A 97 -3.31 0.53 -3.07
CA TRP A 97 -4.36 1.46 -2.66
C TRP A 97 -4.90 1.10 -1.26
N ARG A 98 -5.11 -0.20 -0.98
CA ARG A 98 -5.58 -0.70 0.33
C ARG A 98 -4.61 -0.33 1.45
N GLY A 99 -3.30 -0.37 1.21
CA GLY A 99 -2.30 0.01 2.21
C GLY A 99 -2.43 1.47 2.65
N MET A 100 -2.77 2.38 1.72
CA MET A 100 -3.11 3.77 2.03
C MET A 100 -4.46 3.86 2.77
N ALA A 101 -5.52 3.25 2.21
CA ALA A 101 -6.85 3.34 2.79
C ALA A 101 -6.93 2.77 4.22
N ALA A 102 -6.18 1.70 4.50
CA ALA A 102 -6.09 1.13 5.84
C ALA A 102 -5.53 2.12 6.87
N ARG A 103 -4.60 3.00 6.48
CA ARG A 103 -4.08 4.06 7.35
C ARG A 103 -5.15 5.12 7.62
N VAL A 104 -5.82 5.58 6.57
CA VAL A 104 -6.92 6.55 6.69
C VAL A 104 -7.98 6.01 7.65
N VAL A 105 -8.44 4.77 7.46
CA VAL A 105 -9.44 4.15 8.34
C VAL A 105 -8.94 3.97 9.77
N ALA A 106 -7.66 3.67 9.96
CA ALA A 106 -7.10 3.49 11.30
C ALA A 106 -6.94 4.81 12.07
N GLU A 107 -6.81 5.94 11.37
CA GLU A 107 -6.47 7.24 11.95
C GLU A 107 -7.64 8.26 11.89
N ALA A 108 -8.69 7.99 11.10
CA ALA A 108 -9.84 8.88 10.97
C ALA A 108 -10.58 9.08 12.32
N PRO A 109 -11.07 10.30 12.60
CA PRO A 109 -11.74 10.63 13.87
C PRO A 109 -13.19 10.13 13.96
N CYS A 110 -13.76 9.65 12.86
CA CYS A 110 -15.13 9.15 12.74
C CYS A 110 -15.17 7.87 11.88
N PRO A 111 -16.21 7.04 12.06
CA PRO A 111 -16.27 5.72 11.44
C PRO A 111 -16.43 5.73 9.92
#